data_AF-A0A2T9YGV4-F1
#
_entry.id   AF-A0A2T9YGV4-F1
#
_cell.length_a   1.000
_cell.length_b   1.000
_cell.length_c   1.000
_cell.angle_alpha   90.00
_cell.angle_beta   90.00
_cell.angle_gamma   90.00
#
_symmetry.space_group_name_H-M   'P 1'
#
loop_
_entity.id
_entity.type
_entity.pdbx_description
1 polymer ?
#
loop_
_entity_poly.entity_id
_entity_poly.type
_entity_poly.pdbx_seq_one_letter_code
_entity_poly.pdbx_strand_id
1 'polypeptide(L)'
;MKFRNPDSHMDDDESIIITNKQFKELRFTFSNQKTTVARYIEKFINLTALIGTLAEDEALNRYLRGLKYAIKQNVQSHYPTDINTAAKLAETYDNTVSTQSQS
;
A
#
# COMPACT_ATOMS: atom_id res chain seq x y z
N MET A 1 -19.46 54.85 4.87
CA MET A 1 -19.04 54.47 3.51
C MET A 1 -17.72 53.73 3.62
N LYS A 2 -17.59 52.56 2.95
CA LYS A 2 -16.33 51.88 2.58
C LYS A 2 -15.53 51.23 3.73
N PHE A 3 -15.08 49.97 3.69
CA PHE A 3 -15.35 48.81 2.84
C PHE A 3 -15.11 47.57 3.71
N ARG A 4 -15.93 46.53 3.54
CA ARG A 4 -15.62 45.17 3.98
C ARG A 4 -14.30 44.77 3.35
N ASN A 5 -13.39 44.14 4.10
CA ASN A 5 -12.38 43.26 3.52
C ASN A 5 -12.99 41.85 3.48
N PRO A 6 -13.26 41.28 2.30
CA PRO A 6 -13.56 39.87 2.14
C PRO A 6 -12.39 39.24 1.40
N ASP A 7 -11.42 38.68 2.10
CA ASP A 7 -10.55 37.67 1.48
C ASP A 7 -9.81 36.89 2.57
N SER A 8 -10.58 36.05 3.26
CA SER A 8 -10.03 34.89 3.95
C SER A 8 -10.42 33.67 3.11
N HIS A 9 -9.86 33.59 1.90
CA HIS A 9 -9.77 32.31 1.21
C HIS A 9 -8.54 31.61 1.78
N MET A 10 -8.71 31.04 2.98
CA MET A 10 -7.94 29.86 3.31
C MET A 10 -8.52 28.81 2.38
N ASP A 11 -7.82 28.53 1.30
CA ASP A 11 -8.00 27.28 0.59
C ASP A 11 -8.01 26.19 1.66
N ASP A 12 -9.16 25.55 1.83
CA ASP A 12 -9.31 24.32 2.58
C ASP A 12 -8.46 23.28 1.83
N ASP A 13 -7.15 23.34 2.07
CA ASP A 13 -6.24 22.24 1.85
C ASP A 13 -6.73 21.19 2.83
N GLU A 14 -7.69 20.37 2.37
CA GLU A 14 -8.09 19.08 2.96
C GLU A 14 -6.88 18.13 2.95
N SER A 15 -5.79 18.58 3.56
CA SER A 15 -4.73 17.75 4.04
C SER A 15 -5.37 16.88 5.11
N ILE A 16 -5.75 15.68 4.68
CA ILE A 16 -6.29 14.62 5.51
C ILE A 16 -5.35 14.52 6.73
N ILE A 17 -5.77 15.06 7.88
CA ILE A 17 -4.99 15.00 9.11
C ILE A 17 -5.10 13.56 9.59
N ILE A 18 -4.19 12.71 9.10
CA ILE A 18 -4.06 11.35 9.58
C ILE A 18 -3.63 11.46 11.04
N THR A 19 -4.55 11.13 11.94
CA THR A 19 -4.28 11.18 13.38
C THR A 19 -3.10 10.27 13.73
N ASN A 20 -2.31 10.63 14.75
CA ASN A 20 -1.20 9.80 15.24
C ASN A 20 -1.61 8.35 15.58
N LYS A 21 -2.90 8.12 15.87
CA LYS A 21 -3.50 6.79 16.07
C LYS A 21 -3.62 6.01 14.76
N GLN A 22 -4.14 6.63 13.69
CA GLN A 22 -4.17 6.06 12.35
C GLN A 22 -2.75 5.81 11.83
N PHE A 23 -1.79 6.69 12.10
CA PHE A 23 -0.37 6.49 11.76
C PHE A 23 0.27 5.30 12.51
N LYS A 24 -0.08 5.12 13.79
CA LYS A 24 0.37 3.97 14.61
C LYS A 24 -0.25 2.67 14.13
N GLU A 25 -1.54 2.69 13.77
CA GLU A 25 -2.22 1.55 13.15
C GLU A 25 -1.62 1.24 11.78
N LEU A 26 -1.35 2.23 10.93
CA LEU A 26 -0.67 2.11 9.62
C LEU A 26 0.74 1.50 9.73
N ARG A 27 1.50 1.87 10.78
CA ARG A 27 2.80 1.25 11.09
C ARG A 27 2.68 -0.24 11.46
N PHE A 28 1.54 -0.67 11.99
CA PHE A 28 1.24 -2.05 12.38
C PHE A 28 0.43 -2.84 11.33
N THR A 29 -0.25 -2.17 10.38
CA THR A 29 -1.24 -2.77 9.46
C THR A 29 -0.76 -3.07 8.06
N PHE A 30 0.53 -2.97 7.74
CA PHE A 30 1.12 -3.85 6.71
C PHE A 30 1.18 -5.28 7.26
N SER A 31 -0.01 -5.77 7.60
CA SER A 31 -0.27 -7.05 8.22
C SER A 31 0.14 -8.10 7.21
N ASN A 32 0.93 -9.07 7.67
CA ASN A 32 1.22 -10.30 6.94
C ASN A 32 -0.03 -10.75 6.16
N GLN A 33 0.12 -10.97 4.86
CA GLN A 33 -0.93 -11.36 3.94
C GLN A 33 -1.73 -12.54 4.51
N LYS A 34 -2.94 -12.25 5.02
CA LYS A 34 -3.86 -13.27 5.58
C LYS A 34 -4.85 -13.83 4.54
N THR A 35 -4.96 -13.16 3.39
CA THR A 35 -5.92 -13.45 2.32
C THR A 35 -5.20 -13.78 1.02
N THR A 36 -5.95 -13.88 -0.10
CA THR A 36 -5.39 -13.93 -1.46
C THR A 36 -4.49 -12.72 -1.73
N VAL A 37 -3.54 -12.88 -2.65
CA VAL A 37 -2.63 -11.78 -3.04
C VAL A 37 -3.41 -10.59 -3.58
N ALA A 38 -4.40 -10.80 -4.45
CA ALA A 38 -5.23 -9.73 -5.01
C ALA A 38 -5.86 -8.83 -3.93
N ARG A 39 -6.45 -9.44 -2.90
CA ARG A 39 -7.08 -8.70 -1.79
C ARG A 39 -6.07 -8.01 -0.88
N TYR A 40 -4.84 -8.53 -0.82
CA TYR A 40 -3.74 -7.87 -0.12
C TYR A 40 -3.24 -6.64 -0.89
N ILE A 41 -3.08 -6.73 -2.21
CA ILE A 41 -2.69 -5.61 -3.08
C ILE A 41 -3.70 -4.47 -2.97
N GLU A 42 -4.99 -4.76 -3.07
CA GLU A 42 -6.06 -3.76 -2.95
C GLU A 42 -5.99 -3.01 -1.61
N LYS A 43 -5.83 -3.75 -0.50
CA LYS A 43 -5.66 -3.15 0.83
C LYS A 43 -4.39 -2.31 0.90
N PHE A 44 -3.29 -2.79 0.34
CA PHE A 44 -2.03 -2.07 0.33
C PHE A 44 -2.15 -0.72 -0.37
N ILE A 45 -2.75 -0.71 -1.58
CA ILE A 45 -2.98 0.52 -2.37
C ILE A 45 -3.86 1.52 -1.61
N ASN A 46 -4.96 1.04 -1.03
CA ASN A 46 -5.86 1.90 -0.25
C ASN A 46 -5.15 2.50 0.97
N LEU A 47 -4.32 1.72 1.67
CA LEU A 47 -3.53 2.21 2.79
C LEU A 47 -2.48 3.23 2.34
N THR A 48 -1.79 3.01 1.23
CA THR A 48 -0.82 3.97 0.71
C THR A 48 -1.48 5.27 0.26
N ALA A 49 -2.66 5.20 -0.36
CA ALA A 49 -3.44 6.38 -0.75
C ALA A 49 -3.89 7.18 0.48
N LEU A 50 -4.25 6.50 1.57
CA LEU A 50 -4.61 7.13 2.84
C LEU A 50 -3.42 7.82 3.51
N ILE A 51 -2.19 7.29 3.37
CA ILE A 51 -0.96 7.88 3.93
C ILE A 51 -0.54 9.17 3.20
N GLY A 52 -0.92 9.31 1.93
CA GLY A 52 -0.52 10.43 1.07
C GLY A 52 0.84 10.17 0.42
N THR A 53 1.93 10.58 1.04
CA THR A 53 3.29 10.45 0.47
C THR A 53 4.09 9.34 1.14
N LEU A 54 4.36 8.28 0.38
CA LEU A 54 5.29 7.22 0.74
C LEU A 54 6.31 7.11 -0.40
N ALA A 55 7.60 7.15 -0.06
CA ALA A 55 8.64 6.97 -1.05
C ALA A 55 8.51 5.57 -1.70
N GLU A 56 8.76 5.47 -3.01
CA GLU A 56 8.48 4.26 -3.79
C GLU A 56 9.30 3.05 -3.30
N ASP A 57 10.55 3.28 -2.91
CA ASP A 57 11.44 2.28 -2.30
C ASP A 57 10.93 1.81 -0.93
N GLU A 58 10.45 2.74 -0.11
CA GLU A 58 9.84 2.43 1.18
C GLU A 58 8.54 1.65 1.01
N ALA A 59 7.73 2.04 0.03
CA ALA A 59 6.47 1.38 -0.32
C ALA A 59 6.72 -0.06 -0.81
N LEU A 60 7.68 -0.26 -1.70
CA LEU A 60 8.10 -1.59 -2.14
C LEU A 60 8.60 -2.45 -0.98
N ASN A 61 9.46 -1.91 -0.12
CA ASN A 61 9.97 -2.64 1.03
C ASN A 61 8.84 -3.06 1.98
N ARG A 62 7.90 -2.15 2.27
CA ARG A 62 6.71 -2.44 3.09
C ARG A 62 5.81 -3.49 2.44
N TYR A 63 5.58 -3.41 1.13
CA TYR A 63 4.82 -4.40 0.38
C TYR A 63 5.42 -5.79 0.51
N LEU A 64 6.73 -5.93 0.25
CA LEU A 64 7.45 -7.20 0.33
C LEU A 64 7.49 -7.78 1.74
N ARG A 65 7.59 -6.93 2.78
CA ARG A 65 7.55 -7.40 4.18
C ARG A 65 6.21 -7.97 4.58
N GLY A 66 5.11 -7.46 4.02
CA GLY A 66 3.77 -7.95 4.32
C GLY A 66 3.33 -9.17 3.51
N LEU A 67 4.07 -9.60 2.47
CA LEU A 67 3.75 -10.83 1.73
C LEU A 67 3.99 -12.09 2.57
N LYS A 68 3.23 -13.17 2.28
CA LYS A 68 3.53 -14.50 2.85
C LYS A 68 4.95 -14.92 2.43
N TYR A 69 5.64 -15.62 3.33
CA TYR A 69 7.05 -16.00 3.13
C TYR A 69 7.34 -16.64 1.76
N ALA A 70 6.55 -17.64 1.35
CA ALA A 70 6.75 -18.32 0.07
C ALA A 70 6.63 -17.38 -1.14
N ILE A 71 5.58 -16.55 -1.15
CA ILE A 71 5.35 -15.55 -2.21
C ILE A 71 6.47 -14.51 -2.19
N LYS A 72 6.85 -14.01 -1.00
CA LYS A 72 7.95 -13.07 -0.83
C LYS A 72 9.25 -13.60 -1.40
N GLN A 73 9.64 -14.83 -1.08
CA GLN A 73 10.87 -15.44 -1.60
C GLN A 73 10.86 -15.53 -3.12
N ASN A 74 9.73 -15.97 -3.69
CA ASN A 74 9.57 -16.01 -5.14
C ASN A 74 9.72 -14.61 -5.75
N VAL A 75 8.95 -13.63 -5.28
CA VAL A 75 9.00 -12.24 -5.78
C VAL A 75 10.40 -11.65 -5.64
N GLN A 76 11.08 -11.83 -4.50
CA GLN A 76 12.42 -11.30 -4.27
C GLN A 76 13.48 -11.92 -5.20
N SER A 77 13.33 -13.18 -5.60
CA SER A 77 14.25 -13.83 -6.56
C SER A 77 14.25 -13.19 -7.94
N HIS A 78 13.21 -12.43 -8.27
CA HIS A 78 13.07 -11.68 -9.53
C HIS A 78 13.51 -10.21 -9.44
N TYR A 79 14.02 -9.77 -8.28
CA TYR A 79 14.57 -8.42 -8.07
C TYR A 79 13.66 -7.28 -8.56
N PRO A 80 12.39 -7.19 -8.11
CA PRO A 80 11.51 -6.11 -8.52
C PRO A 80 12.04 -4.76 -8.05
N THR A 81 11.93 -3.73 -8.88
CA THR A 81 12.33 -2.35 -8.59
C THR A 81 11.17 -1.45 -8.21
N ASP A 82 9.94 -1.88 -8.46
CA ASP A 82 8.71 -1.13 -8.22
C ASP A 82 7.57 -2.04 -7.72
N ILE A 83 6.54 -1.43 -7.14
CA ILE A 83 5.40 -2.15 -6.55
C ILE A 83 4.58 -2.88 -7.62
N ASN A 84 4.39 -2.31 -8.80
CA ASN A 84 3.56 -2.92 -9.84
C ASN A 84 4.18 -4.23 -10.33
N THR A 85 5.50 -4.25 -10.51
CA THR A 85 6.24 -5.46 -10.84
C THR A 85 6.16 -6.49 -9.71
N ALA A 86 6.37 -6.06 -8.46
CA ALA A 86 6.25 -6.95 -7.30
C ALA A 86 4.84 -7.53 -7.13
N ALA A 87 3.80 -6.75 -7.42
CA ALA A 87 2.39 -7.15 -7.38
C ALA A 87 2.07 -8.22 -8.44
N LYS A 88 2.45 -7.99 -9.69
CA LYS A 88 2.26 -8.95 -10.79
C LYS A 88 2.95 -10.28 -10.53
N LEU A 89 4.19 -10.25 -10.02
CA LEU A 89 4.94 -11.45 -9.65
C LEU A 89 4.23 -12.21 -8.53
N ALA A 90 3.76 -11.50 -7.51
CA ALA A 90 3.03 -12.09 -6.40
C ALA A 90 1.74 -12.77 -6.85
N GLU A 91 0.94 -12.11 -7.71
CA GLU A 91 -0.31 -12.67 -8.26
C GLU A 91 -0.04 -13.89 -9.14
N THR A 92 0.98 -13.81 -9.99
CA THR A 92 1.37 -14.94 -10.85
C THR A 92 1.69 -16.17 -10.02
N TYR A 93 2.50 -16.00 -8.97
CA TYR A 93 2.85 -17.10 -8.08
C TYR A 93 1.65 -17.64 -7.31
N ASP A 94 0.81 -16.79 -6.71
CA ASP A 94 -0.41 -17.20 -5.98
C ASP A 94 -1.36 -18.02 -6.87
N ASN A 95 -1.51 -17.62 -8.14
CA ASN A 95 -2.31 -18.34 -9.14
C ASN A 95 -1.69 -19.70 -9.50
N THR A 96 -0.37 -19.78 -9.67
CA THR A 96 0.31 -21.06 -9.97
C THR A 96 0.26 -22.07 -8.82
N VAL A 97 0.37 -21.60 -7.57
CA VAL A 97 0.26 -22.47 -6.39
C VAL A 97 -1.17 -22.97 -6.20
N SER A 98 -2.15 -22.10 -6.49
CA SER A 98 -3.57 -22.46 -6.41
C SER A 98 -3.95 -23.54 -7.43
N THR A 99 -3.38 -23.51 -8.64
CA THR A 99 -3.63 -24.53 -9.67
C THR A 99 -2.91 -25.86 -9.39
N GLN A 100 -1.69 -25.84 -8.83
CA GLN A 100 -0.96 -27.04 -8.45
C GLN A 100 -1.59 -27.79 -7.26
N SER A 101 -2.30 -27.08 -6.37
CA SER A 101 -2.96 -27.69 -5.21
C SER A 101 -4.27 -28.43 -5.55
N GLN A 102 -4.71 -28.40 -6.81
CA GLN A 102 -5.92 -29.06 -7.30
C GLN A 102 -5.63 -30.23 -8.28
N SER A 103 -4.36 -30.60 -8.46
CA SER A 103 -3.92 -31.67 -9.37
C SER A 103 -3.57 -32.96 -8.63
#